data_AF-A0A429Z1Y4-F1
#
_entry.id   AF-A0A429Z1Y4-F1
#
_cell.length_a   1.000
_cell.length_b   1.000
_cell.length_c   1.000
_cell.angle_alpha   90.00
_cell.angle_beta   90.00
_cell.angle_gamma   90.00
#
_symmetry.space_group_name_H-M   'P 1'
#
loop_
_entity.id
_entity.type
_entity.pdbx_description
1 polymer ?
#
loop_
_entity_poly.entity_id
_entity_poly.type
_entity_poly.pdbx_seq_one_letter_code
_entity_poly.pdbx_strand_id
1 'polypeptide(L)'
;MRPSRKPARPSTHWLNGWAPTIVDISAERGNAAVEASSIYGKIVGHPAALNFGDCFVCGCAKVFGVPLICKGDDFSRTDLA
;
A
#
# COMPACT_ATOMS: atom_id res chain seq x y z
N MET A 1 14.71 -30.09 -17.05
CA MET A 1 14.32 -28.79 -16.48
C MET A 1 13.44 -29.06 -15.25
N ARG A 2 13.90 -28.79 -14.02
CA ARG A 2 13.08 -29.00 -12.81
C ARG A 2 12.10 -27.83 -12.66
N PRO A 3 10.80 -28.05 -12.40
CA PRO A 3 9.89 -26.96 -12.12
C PRO A 3 10.33 -26.25 -10.84
N SER A 4 10.52 -24.93 -10.91
CA SER A 4 10.72 -24.08 -9.73
C SER A 4 9.48 -24.17 -8.86
N ARG A 5 9.59 -24.80 -7.67
CA ARG A 5 8.51 -24.77 -6.68
C ARG A 5 8.46 -23.35 -6.12
N LYS A 6 7.37 -22.62 -6.39
CA LYS A 6 7.10 -21.36 -5.67
C LYS A 6 7.13 -21.66 -4.17
N PRO A 7 7.82 -20.85 -3.34
CA PRO A 7 7.82 -21.04 -1.90
C PRO A 7 6.38 -21.01 -1.36
N ALA A 8 6.11 -21.82 -0.34
CA ALA A 8 4.84 -21.81 0.35
C ALA A 8 4.54 -20.40 0.88
N ARG A 9 3.29 -19.93 0.76
CA ARG A 9 2.91 -18.65 1.35
C ARG A 9 3.12 -18.73 2.88
N PRO A 10 3.88 -17.82 3.48
CA PRO A 10 3.99 -17.77 4.93
C PRO A 10 2.62 -17.54 5.54
N SER A 11 2.31 -18.25 6.63
CA SER A 11 1.06 -18.10 7.36
C SER A 11 1.01 -16.71 8.03
N THR A 12 -0.08 -15.97 7.84
CA THR A 12 -0.28 -14.62 8.40
C THR A 12 -0.46 -14.59 9.93
N HIS A 13 -0.40 -15.74 10.59
CA HIS A 13 -0.56 -15.88 12.05
C HIS A 13 0.38 -15.02 12.90
N TRP A 14 1.55 -14.62 12.37
CA TRP A 14 2.48 -13.72 13.07
C TRP A 14 1.89 -12.32 13.29
N LEU A 15 0.93 -11.89 12.48
CA LEU A 15 0.20 -10.63 12.67
C LEU A 15 -0.69 -10.65 13.92
N ASN A 16 -1.12 -11.83 14.38
CA ASN A 16 -1.99 -11.93 15.55
C ASN A 16 -1.30 -11.41 16.83
N GLY A 17 0.03 -11.49 16.89
CA GLY A 17 0.81 -10.93 18.00
C GLY A 17 0.90 -9.40 17.98
N TRP A 18 0.57 -8.76 16.86
CA TRP A 18 0.60 -7.30 16.71
C TRP A 18 -0.76 -6.64 16.92
N ALA A 19 -1.84 -7.44 16.98
CA ALA A 19 -3.22 -6.97 17.13
C ALA A 19 -3.57 -5.76 16.23
N PRO A 20 -3.36 -5.85 14.90
CA PRO A 20 -3.61 -4.72 14.02
C PRO A 20 -5.09 -4.35 14.01
N THR A 21 -5.38 -3.06 14.01
CA THR A 21 -6.73 -2.57 13.72
C THR A 21 -7.00 -2.71 12.23
N ILE A 22 -7.99 -3.52 11.86
CA ILE A 22 -8.46 -3.64 10.50
C ILE A 22 -9.37 -2.46 10.19
N VAL A 23 -9.16 -1.84 9.04
CA VAL A 23 -9.88 -0.65 8.62
C VAL A 23 -10.59 -0.91 7.29
N ASP A 24 -11.88 -0.62 7.24
CA ASP A 24 -12.66 -0.66 6.00
C ASP A 24 -12.34 0.54 5.09
N ILE A 25 -12.46 0.34 3.78
CA ILE A 25 -12.35 1.45 2.83
C ILE A 25 -13.69 2.19 2.77
N SER A 26 -13.79 3.29 3.50
CA SER A 26 -14.91 4.24 3.40
C SER A 26 -14.85 5.05 2.09
N ALA A 27 -15.93 5.77 1.77
CA ALA A 27 -15.93 6.67 0.61
C ALA A 27 -14.82 7.72 0.67
N GLU A 28 -14.55 8.28 1.86
CA GLU A 28 -13.45 9.23 2.10
C GLU A 28 -12.08 8.61 1.77
N ARG A 29 -11.80 7.41 2.32
CA ARG A 29 -10.53 6.69 2.06
C ARG A 29 -10.40 6.26 0.60
N GLY A 30 -11.52 5.87 -0.02
CA GLY A 30 -11.57 5.56 -1.44
C GLY A 30 -11.27 6.77 -2.31
N ASN A 31 -11.83 7.93 -2.00
CA ASN A 31 -11.56 9.18 -2.71
C ASN A 31 -10.09 9.60 -2.56
N ALA A 32 -9.53 9.49 -1.35
CA ALA A 32 -8.11 9.75 -1.11
C ALA A 32 -7.20 8.80 -1.90
N ALA A 33 -7.61 7.54 -2.08
CA ALA A 33 -6.88 6.59 -2.92
C ALA A 33 -6.95 6.94 -4.42
N VAL A 34 -8.10 7.42 -4.90
CA VAL A 34 -8.25 7.91 -6.28
C VAL A 34 -7.36 9.14 -6.51
N GLU A 35 -7.30 10.06 -5.56
CA GLU A 35 -6.39 11.20 -5.59
C GLU A 35 -4.91 10.75 -5.59
N ALA A 36 -4.54 9.80 -4.73
CA ALA A 36 -3.18 9.23 -4.75
C ALA A 36 -2.85 8.60 -6.12
N SER A 37 -3.82 7.94 -6.76
CA SER A 37 -3.63 7.35 -8.10
C SER A 37 -3.46 8.42 -9.19
N SER A 38 -4.12 9.57 -9.09
CA SER A 38 -4.00 10.64 -10.09
C SER A 38 -2.70 11.42 -9.98
N ILE A 39 -2.11 11.48 -8.77
CA ILE A 39 -0.85 12.19 -8.52
C ILE A 39 0.37 11.27 -8.66
N TYR A 40 0.33 10.08 -8.06
CA TYR A 40 1.48 9.19 -7.90
C TYR A 40 1.38 7.85 -8.65
N GLY A 41 0.25 7.59 -9.31
CA GLY A 41 -0.03 6.30 -9.92
C GLY A 41 0.89 5.95 -11.09
N LYS A 42 1.11 4.65 -11.30
CA LYS A 42 1.87 4.12 -12.43
C LYS A 42 1.32 4.55 -13.79
N ILE A 43 -0.01 4.63 -13.91
CA ILE A 43 -0.68 4.96 -15.18
C ILE A 43 -0.44 6.42 -15.59
N VAL A 44 -0.31 7.33 -14.61
CA VAL A 44 0.00 8.75 -14.88
C VAL A 44 1.49 9.00 -15.10
N GLY A 45 2.34 7.96 -15.02
CA GLY A 45 3.77 8.04 -15.29
C GLY A 45 4.59 8.72 -14.19
N HIS A 46 4.04 8.86 -12.98
CA HIS A 46 4.76 9.45 -11.86
C HIS A 46 5.94 8.55 -11.42
N PRO A 47 7.10 9.09 -11.01
CA PRO A 47 8.26 8.28 -10.58
C PRO A 47 8.01 7.32 -9.41
N ALA A 48 7.08 7.65 -8.51
CA ALA A 48 6.62 6.74 -7.44
C ALA A 48 5.94 5.47 -7.99
N ALA A 49 5.32 5.58 -9.18
CA ALA A 49 4.69 4.48 -9.90
C ALA A 49 3.77 3.59 -9.05
N LEU A 50 2.97 4.20 -8.17
CA LEU A 50 2.10 3.48 -7.24
C LEU A 50 1.14 2.56 -8.00
N ASN A 51 1.00 1.33 -7.51
CA ASN A 51 -0.03 0.41 -7.99
C ASN A 51 -1.38 0.67 -7.30
N PHE A 52 -2.43 -0.03 -7.73
CA PHE A 52 -3.79 0.14 -7.18
C PHE A 52 -3.87 -0.09 -5.66
N GLY A 53 -3.17 -1.11 -5.14
CA GLY A 53 -3.08 -1.37 -3.71
C GLY A 53 -2.33 -0.28 -2.96
N ASP A 54 -1.21 0.19 -3.51
CA ASP A 54 -0.41 1.26 -2.88
C ASP A 54 -1.20 2.58 -2.80
N CYS A 55 -2.10 2.83 -3.75
CA CYS A 55 -2.98 4.00 -3.72
C CYS A 55 -3.93 3.96 -2.51
N PHE A 56 -4.47 2.78 -2.14
CA PHE A 56 -5.27 2.66 -0.91
C PHE A 56 -4.41 2.83 0.34
N VAL A 57 -3.20 2.28 0.35
CA VAL A 57 -2.27 2.44 1.47
C VAL A 57 -1.93 3.92 1.67
N CYS A 58 -1.60 4.63 0.58
CA CYS A 58 -1.33 6.07 0.57
C CYS A 58 -2.54 6.89 1.03
N GLY A 59 -3.71 6.65 0.44
CA GLY A 59 -4.95 7.35 0.80
C GLY A 59 -5.35 7.14 2.26
N CYS A 60 -5.24 5.91 2.77
CA CYS A 60 -5.52 5.63 4.18
C CYS A 60 -4.52 6.33 5.10
N ALA A 61 -3.22 6.25 4.82
CA ALA A 61 -2.20 6.92 5.62
C ALA A 61 -2.42 8.43 5.70
N LYS A 62 -2.80 9.07 4.60
CA LYS A 62 -3.17 10.50 4.57
C LYS A 62 -4.39 10.79 5.43
N VAL A 63 -5.47 10.04 5.25
CA VAL A 63 -6.73 10.25 6.01
C VAL A 63 -6.49 10.06 7.52
N PHE A 64 -5.66 9.11 7.91
CA PHE A 64 -5.34 8.87 9.32
C PHE A 64 -4.20 9.75 9.87
N GLY A 65 -3.43 10.40 9.01
CA GLY A 65 -2.24 11.17 9.41
C GLY A 65 -1.16 10.29 10.05
N VAL A 66 -0.98 9.05 9.58
CA VAL A 66 -0.04 8.08 10.16
C VAL A 66 1.08 7.73 9.20
N PRO A 67 2.30 7.44 9.70
CA PRO A 67 3.40 6.98 8.87
C PRO A 67 3.14 5.56 8.33
N LEU A 68 3.79 5.24 7.20
CA LEU A 68 3.70 3.93 6.57
C LEU A 68 4.87 3.02 6.98
N ILE A 69 4.55 1.76 7.27
CA ILE A 69 5.54 0.69 7.32
C ILE A 69 5.50 0.00 5.97
N CYS A 70 6.50 0.29 5.13
CA CYS A 70 6.70 -0.35 3.83
C CYS A 70 8.10 -0.96 3.75
N LYS A 71 8.27 -1.94 2.88
CA LYS A 71 9.59 -2.48 2.56
C LYS A 71 10.08 -1.84 1.27
N GLY A 72 11.30 -1.32 1.28
CA GLY A 72 11.88 -0.64 0.11
C GLY A 72 11.39 0.80 -0.02
N ASP A 73 11.46 1.34 -1.23
CA ASP A 73 11.33 2.77 -1.51
C ASP A 73 10.01 3.15 -2.19
N ASP A 74 8.99 2.28 -2.14
CA ASP A 74 7.73 2.41 -2.88
C ASP A 74 7.01 3.75 -2.63
N PHE A 75 7.18 4.34 -1.44
CA PHE A 75 6.57 5.61 -1.05
C PHE A 75 7.57 6.79 -0.98
N SER A 76 8.86 6.57 -1.25
CA SER A 76 9.93 7.58 -1.12
C SER A 76 9.77 8.81 -2.02
N ARG A 77 8.95 8.69 -3.07
CA ARG A 77 8.63 9.75 -4.04
C ARG A 77 7.20 10.27 -3.85
N THR A 78 6.62 10.07 -2.68
CA THR A 78 5.31 10.62 -2.30
C THR A 78 5.48 11.68 -1.23
N ASP A 79 4.39 12.33 -0.86
CA ASP A 79 4.32 13.23 0.30
C ASP A 79 4.21 12.49 1.64
N LEU A 80 4.30 11.15 1.65
CA LEU A 80 4.34 10.31 2.85
C LEU A 80 5.76 9.90 3.28
N ALA A 81 6.79 10.37 2.57
CA ALA A 81 8.20 10.11 2.86
C ALA A 81 8.73 10.98 4.00
#